data_AF-A0A9D4QZS3-F1
#
_entry.id   AF-A0A9D4QZS3-F1
#
_cell.length_a   1.000
_cell.length_b   1.000
_cell.length_c   1.000
_cell.angle_alpha   90.00
_cell.angle_beta   90.00
_cell.angle_gamma   90.00
#
_symmetry.space_group_name_H-M   'P 1'
#
loop_
_entity.id
_entity.type
_entity.pdbx_description
1 polymer ?
#
loop_
_entity_poly.entity_id
_entity_poly.type
_entity_poly.pdbx_seq_one_letter_code
_entity_poly.pdbx_strand_id
1 'polypeptide(L)' 'MCILVYSWDPCASYEGSYFPHPTECDQYFQCSNGASILQKCTTGLLYHWRELTCVSR' A
#
# COMPACT_ATOMS: atom_id res chain seq x y z
N MET A 1 5.37 10.73 -12.23
CA MET A 1 5.22 9.40 -12.85
C MET A 1 5.88 8.39 -11.93
N CYS A 2 5.11 7.77 -11.03
CA CYS A 2 5.62 6.79 -10.05
C CYS A 2 5.49 5.35 -10.56
N ILE A 3 5.67 5.15 -11.88
CA ILE A 3 5.57 3.82 -12.50
C ILE A 3 6.64 2.91 -11.88
N LEU A 4 6.36 1.63 -11.64
CA LEU A 4 6.47 0.57 -12.66
C LEU A 4 5.46 -0.60 -12.44
N VAL A 5 4.73 -0.93 -13.52
CA VAL A 5 4.20 -2.25 -13.96
C VAL A 5 3.85 -3.34 -12.91
N TYR A 6 2.55 -3.64 -12.82
CA TYR A 6 1.95 -4.85 -12.19
C TYR A 6 2.21 -6.15 -12.98
N SER A 7 3.45 -6.40 -13.44
CA SER A 7 3.82 -7.71 -14.05
C SER A 7 4.69 -8.57 -13.13
N TRP A 8 4.86 -8.14 -11.88
CA TRP A 8 5.48 -8.85 -10.75
C TRP A 8 4.76 -8.32 -9.50
N ASP A 9 3.97 -9.15 -8.82
CA ASP A 9 3.33 -8.74 -7.57
C ASP A 9 4.39 -8.64 -6.47
N PRO A 10 4.70 -7.45 -5.92
CA PRO A 10 5.66 -7.35 -4.82
C PRO A 10 5.21 -8.18 -3.61
N CYS A 11 3.90 -8.41 -3.46
CA CYS A 11 3.33 -9.27 -2.44
C CYS A 11 3.70 -10.76 -2.59
N ALA A 12 4.15 -11.22 -3.76
CA ALA A 12 4.65 -12.58 -3.94
C ALA A 12 5.97 -12.83 -3.19
N SER A 13 6.75 -11.77 -2.94
CA SER A 13 8.03 -11.84 -2.22
C SER A 13 7.96 -11.26 -0.80
N TYR A 14 6.95 -10.43 -0.53
CA TYR A 14 6.81 -9.65 0.70
C TYR A 14 5.44 -9.89 1.36
N GLU A 15 5.15 -11.15 1.68
CA GLU A 15 3.98 -11.57 2.47
C GLU A 15 3.90 -10.80 3.80
N GLY A 16 2.70 -10.33 4.17
CA GLY A 16 2.47 -9.59 5.41
C GLY A 16 3.04 -8.16 5.43
N SER A 17 3.59 -7.67 4.32
CA SER A 17 4.05 -6.30 4.18
C SER A 17 2.95 -5.37 3.65
N TYR A 18 3.19 -4.08 3.79
CA TYR A 18 2.29 -3.04 3.30
C TYR A 18 3.05 -2.05 2.45
N PHE A 19 2.45 -1.63 1.34
CA PHE A 19 3.05 -0.73 0.38
C PHE A 19 2.17 0.50 0.16
N PRO A 20 2.72 1.72 0.14
CA PRO A 20 1.93 2.90 -0.20
C PRO A 20 1.48 2.84 -1.65
N HIS A 21 0.28 3.36 -1.92
CA HIS A 21 -0.21 3.45 -3.28
C HIS A 21 0.53 4.57 -4.05
N PRO A 22 0.89 4.37 -5.34
CA PRO A 22 1.81 5.26 -6.06
C PRO A 22 1.25 6.65 -6.43
N THR A 23 -0.08 6.79 -6.44
CA THR A 23 -0.79 8.04 -6.76
C THR A 23 -1.62 8.55 -5.59
N GLU A 24 -2.49 7.69 -5.04
CA GLU A 24 -3.38 7.99 -3.93
C GLU A 24 -2.71 7.80 -2.54
N CYS A 25 -2.26 8.87 -1.88
CA CYS A 25 -1.61 8.79 -0.56
C CYS A 25 -2.53 8.35 0.60
N ASP A 26 -3.84 8.35 0.37
CA ASP A 26 -4.85 7.82 1.30
C ASP A 26 -5.09 6.31 1.10
N GLN A 27 -4.34 5.68 0.19
CA GLN A 27 -4.46 4.26 -0.13
C GLN A 27 -3.13 3.54 0.03
N TYR A 28 -3.22 2.24 0.30
CA TYR A 28 -2.09 1.35 0.46
C TYR A 28 -2.46 -0.07 0.06
N PHE A 29 -1.47 -0.86 -0.31
CA PHE A 29 -1.61 -2.28 -0.60
C PHE A 29 -1.22 -3.07 0.63
N GLN A 30 -2.08 -3.96 1.07
CA GLN A 30 -1.79 -4.99 2.06
C GLN A 30 -1.47 -6.29 1.32
N CYS A 31 -0.29 -6.84 1.55
CA CYS A 31 0.09 -8.13 0.98
C CYS A 31 -0.46 -9.27 1.82
N SER A 32 -1.29 -10.12 1.21
CA SER A 32 -1.88 -11.29 1.85
C SER A 32 -2.05 -12.43 0.86
N ASN A 33 -1.53 -13.61 1.21
CA ASN A 33 -1.51 -14.81 0.36
C ASN A 33 -0.90 -14.55 -1.03
N GLY A 34 0.20 -13.80 -1.08
CA GLY A 34 0.90 -13.46 -2.31
C GLY A 34 0.20 -12.41 -3.19
N ALA A 35 -0.97 -11.91 -2.78
CA ALA A 35 -1.74 -10.93 -3.52
C ALA A 35 -1.72 -9.55 -2.85
N SER A 36 -1.74 -8.49 -3.67
CA SER A 36 -1.90 -7.11 -3.18
C SER A 36 -3.37 -6.76 -3.02
N ILE A 37 -3.81 -6.55 -1.78
CA ILE A 37 -5.17 -6.10 -1.46
C ILE A 37 -5.13 -4.59 -1.30
N LEU A 38 -5.84 -3.86 -2.17
CA LEU A 38 -5.97 -2.41 -2.04
C LEU A 38 -6.82 -2.07 -0.81
N GLN A 39 -6.29 -1.21 0.05
CA GLN A 39 -6.93 -0.69 1.24
C GLN A 39 -6.90 0.84 1.21
N LYS A 40 -7.90 1.45 1.83
CA LYS A 40 -8.05 2.91 1.90
C LYS A 40 -8.16 3.34 3.34
N CYS A 41 -7.41 4.36 3.71
CA CYS A 41 -7.49 5.01 5.00
C CYS A 41 -8.82 5.79 5.14
N THR A 42 -9.24 6.00 6.39
CA THR A 42 -10.39 6.87 6.69
C THR A 42 -10.16 8.28 6.12
N THR A 43 -11.23 8.94 5.69
CA THR A 43 -11.20 10.29 5.14
C THR A 43 -10.40 11.25 6.03
N GLY A 44 -9.38 11.89 5.46
CA GLY A 44 -8.50 12.83 6.16
C GLY A 44 -7.23 12.22 6.75
N LEU A 45 -7.07 10.89 6.68
CA LEU A 45 -5.84 10.20 7.08
C LEU A 45 -5.03 9.78 5.85
N LEU A 46 -3.71 9.78 5.99
CA LEU A 46 -2.75 9.35 4.98
C LEU A 46 -2.00 8.12 5.48
N TYR A 47 -1.70 7.22 4.56
CA TYR A 47 -0.97 6.01 4.91
C TYR A 47 0.52 6.33 5.15
N HIS A 48 1.01 6.02 6.34
CA HIS A 48 2.40 6.21 6.73
C HIS A 48 3.16 4.88 6.64
N TRP A 49 4.01 4.73 5.60
CA TRP A 49 4.75 3.49 5.33
C TRP A 49 5.77 3.10 6.42
N ARG A 50 6.23 4.05 7.25
CA ARG A 50 7.15 3.75 8.36
C ARG A 50 6.45 3.22 9.60
N GLU A 51 5.24 3.70 9.85
CA GLU A 51 4.44 3.31 11.02
C GLU A 51 3.43 2.21 10.66
N LEU A 52 3.34 1.88 9.37
CA LEU A 52 2.42 0.90 8.79
C LEU A 52 0.95 1.18 9.15
N THR A 53 0.60 2.46 9.33
CA THR A 53 -0.72 2.88 9.81
C THR A 53 -1.19 4.16 9.12
N CYS A 54 -2.49 4.44 9.24
CA CYS A 54 -3.09 5.67 8.76
C CYS A 54 -2.93 6.76 9.82
N VAL A 55 -2.25 7.85 9.49
CA VAL A 55 -2.05 9.00 10.39
C VAL A 55 -2.69 10.25 9.81
N SER A 56 -3.11 11.17 10.68
CA SER A 56 -3.52 12.50 10.24
C SER A 56 -2.29 13.26 9.74
N ARG A 57 -2.48 14.04 8.67
CA ARG A 57 -1.43 14.85 8.05
C ARG A 57 -0.78 15.84 9.02
#